data_AF-A0AAP9YGD4-F1
#
_entry.id   AF-A0AAP9YGD4-F1
#
_cell.length_a   1.000
_cell.length_b   1.000
_cell.length_c   1.000
_cell.angle_alpha   90.00
_cell.angle_beta   90.00
_cell.angle_gamma   90.00
#
_symmetry.space_group_name_H-M   'P 1'
#
loop_
_entity.id
_entity.type
_entity.pdbx_description
1 polymer ?
#
loop_
_entity_poly.entity_id
_entity_poly.type
_entity_poly.pdbx_seq_one_letter_code
_entity_poly.pdbx_strand_id
1 'polypeptide(L)'
;MKLRHPLAWRLAYHVPNGGHRHKATAAKLKAQGVKAGVPDISIALARGGHHGLYIEFKATPPHDADVASSQKEWLCALVEQGYKAVVCRGMKEAMAVIDDYLAQPATEVVSA
;
A
#
# COMPACT_ATOMS: atom_id res chain seq x y z
N MET A 1 -12.29 22.12 4.43
CA MET A 1 -11.23 21.11 4.68
C MET A 1 -10.16 21.26 3.61
N LYS A 2 -8.90 21.56 3.99
CA LYS A 2 -7.78 21.71 3.04
C LYS A 2 -6.96 20.42 3.04
N LEU A 3 -6.89 19.73 1.89
CA LEU A 3 -6.06 18.54 1.75
C LEU A 3 -4.58 18.92 1.80
N ARG A 4 -3.79 18.19 2.59
CA ARG A 4 -2.34 18.41 2.71
C ARG A 4 -1.60 18.04 1.41
N HIS A 5 -1.96 16.90 0.81
CA HIS A 5 -1.34 16.37 -0.42
C HIS A 5 -2.40 16.05 -1.49
N PRO A 6 -2.92 17.05 -2.23
CA PRO A 6 -4.05 16.85 -3.14
C PRO A 6 -3.81 15.84 -4.27
N LEU A 7 -2.61 15.86 -4.86
CA LEU A 7 -2.27 14.92 -5.95
C LEU A 7 -2.14 13.48 -5.44
N ALA A 8 -1.46 13.29 -4.30
CA ALA A 8 -1.33 11.97 -3.68
C ALA A 8 -2.70 11.41 -3.30
N TRP A 9 -3.58 12.23 -2.71
CA TRP A 9 -4.96 11.84 -2.40
C TRP A 9 -5.73 11.36 -3.64
N ARG A 10 -5.63 12.09 -4.75
CA ARG A 10 -6.32 11.73 -6.00
C ARG A 10 -5.84 10.40 -6.61
N LEU A 11 -4.60 10.01 -6.31
CA LEU A 11 -3.95 8.80 -6.83
C LEU A 11 -3.81 7.69 -5.78
N ALA A 12 -4.40 7.88 -4.61
CA ALA A 12 -4.41 6.91 -3.53
C ALA A 12 -5.72 6.13 -3.53
N TYR A 13 -5.64 4.83 -3.27
CA TYR A 13 -6.82 3.99 -3.07
C TYR A 13 -6.54 2.88 -2.06
N HIS A 14 -7.59 2.50 -1.35
CA HIS A 14 -7.58 1.33 -0.48
C HIS A 14 -7.85 0.07 -1.30
N VAL A 15 -7.11 -1.01 -1.01
CA VAL A 15 -7.35 -2.35 -1.52
C VAL A 15 -8.11 -3.15 -0.45
N PRO A 16 -9.44 -3.31 -0.55
CA PRO A 16 -10.27 -3.86 0.52
C PRO A 16 -10.22 -5.39 0.62
N ASN A 17 -9.06 -6.03 0.51
CA ASN A 17 -8.97 -7.49 0.38
C ASN A 17 -9.14 -8.25 1.72
N GLY A 18 -8.99 -7.59 2.88
CA GLY A 18 -9.03 -8.22 4.21
C GLY A 18 -10.41 -8.30 4.91
N GLY A 19 -11.46 -7.71 4.35
CA GLY A 19 -12.76 -7.61 5.04
C GLY A 19 -13.54 -8.94 5.15
N HIS A 20 -14.28 -9.10 6.26
CA HIS A 20 -15.22 -10.21 6.46
C HIS A 20 -16.32 -10.19 5.40
N ARG A 21 -16.59 -11.35 4.79
CA ARG A 21 -17.55 -11.51 3.70
C ARG A 21 -18.20 -12.88 3.75
N HIS A 22 -19.41 -12.97 3.21
CA HIS A 22 -20.07 -14.25 2.95
C HIS A 22 -19.22 -15.12 2.01
N LYS A 23 -19.17 -16.43 2.25
CA LYS A 23 -18.31 -17.38 1.52
C LYS A 23 -18.49 -17.31 -0.01
N ALA A 24 -19.74 -17.22 -0.46
CA ALA A 24 -20.06 -17.10 -1.89
C ALA A 24 -19.49 -15.81 -2.50
N THR A 25 -19.55 -14.69 -1.77
CA THR A 25 -18.98 -13.41 -2.22
C THR A 25 -17.46 -13.48 -2.28
N ALA A 26 -16.82 -14.09 -1.27
CA ALA A 26 -15.38 -14.29 -1.27
C ALA A 26 -14.91 -15.15 -2.46
N ALA A 27 -15.64 -16.22 -2.80
CA ALA A 27 -15.33 -17.04 -3.97
C ALA A 27 -15.43 -16.26 -5.28
N LYS A 28 -16.51 -15.47 -5.46
CA LYS A 28 -16.68 -14.60 -6.64
C LYS A 28 -15.57 -13.56 -6.76
N LEU A 29 -15.19 -12.91 -5.66
CA LEU A 29 -14.12 -11.92 -5.65
C LEU A 29 -12.76 -12.53 -5.98
N LYS A 30 -12.46 -13.73 -5.45
CA LYS A 30 -11.26 -14.48 -5.84
C LYS A 30 -11.24 -14.79 -7.34
N ALA A 31 -12.37 -15.18 -7.90
CA ALA A 31 -12.50 -15.41 -9.35
C ALA A 31 -12.33 -14.12 -10.18
N GLN A 32 -12.63 -12.95 -9.61
CA GLN A 32 -12.36 -11.64 -10.21
C GLN A 32 -10.90 -11.15 -9.99
N GLY A 33 -10.05 -11.97 -9.37
CA GLY A 33 -8.64 -11.66 -9.19
C GLY A 33 -8.28 -11.00 -7.86
N VAL A 34 -9.17 -10.99 -6.86
CA VAL A 34 -8.80 -10.59 -5.50
C VAL A 34 -7.74 -11.56 -4.95
N LYS A 35 -6.62 -11.00 -4.50
CA LYS A 35 -5.48 -11.74 -3.95
C LYS A 35 -5.32 -11.44 -2.47
N ALA A 36 -5.10 -12.48 -1.68
CA ALA A 36 -4.80 -12.34 -0.27
C ALA A 36 -3.43 -11.66 -0.08
N GLY A 37 -3.31 -10.84 0.95
CA GLY A 37 -2.04 -10.21 1.34
C GLY A 37 -1.62 -8.97 0.52
N VAL A 38 -2.41 -8.53 -0.47
CA VAL A 38 -2.15 -7.25 -1.14
C VAL A 38 -2.17 -6.12 -0.10
N PRO A 39 -1.17 -5.22 -0.08
CA PRO A 39 -1.12 -4.14 0.90
C PRO A 39 -2.36 -3.24 0.89
N ASP A 40 -2.75 -2.76 2.08
CA ASP A 40 -4.00 -2.03 2.29
C ASP A 40 -4.14 -0.76 1.47
N ILE A 41 -3.08 0.05 1.32
CA ILE A 41 -3.11 1.31 0.57
C ILE A 41 -2.10 1.26 -0.56
N SER A 42 -2.52 1.74 -1.73
CA SER A 42 -1.63 2.09 -2.83
C SER A 42 -1.70 3.58 -3.09
N ILE A 43 -0.55 4.22 -3.32
CA ILE A 43 -0.42 5.57 -3.83
C ILE A 43 0.32 5.47 -5.16
N ALA A 44 -0.43 5.59 -6.26
CA ALA A 44 0.06 5.48 -7.63
C ALA A 44 0.75 6.77 -8.09
N LEU A 45 1.74 7.23 -7.32
CA LEU A 45 2.52 8.43 -7.61
C LEU A 45 4.01 8.10 -7.51
N ALA A 46 4.71 8.18 -8.62
CA ALA A 46 6.12 7.80 -8.72
C ALA A 46 7.03 8.87 -8.09
N ARG A 47 7.85 8.46 -7.10
CA ARG A 47 8.76 9.34 -6.35
C ARG A 47 10.04 8.61 -5.96
N GLY A 48 11.16 9.34 -5.93
CA GLY A 48 12.44 8.85 -5.41
C GLY A 48 12.92 7.55 -6.05
N GLY A 49 12.75 7.41 -7.37
CA GLY A 49 13.15 6.20 -8.11
C GLY A 49 12.13 5.05 -8.07
N HIS A 50 11.05 5.17 -7.31
CA HIS A 50 10.01 4.13 -7.22
C HIS A 50 8.81 4.47 -8.12
N HIS A 51 8.13 3.44 -8.60
CA HIS A 51 6.93 3.58 -9.45
C HIS A 51 5.66 3.98 -8.66
N GLY A 52 5.67 3.75 -7.35
CA GLY A 52 4.56 4.06 -6.44
C GLY A 52 4.87 3.59 -5.02
N LEU A 53 3.98 3.91 -4.09
CA LEU A 53 4.06 3.50 -2.70
C LEU A 53 2.91 2.56 -2.34
N TYR A 54 3.24 1.44 -1.68
CA TYR A 54 2.30 0.53 -1.04
C TYR A 54 2.52 0.53 0.47
N ILE A 55 1.42 0.58 1.23
CA ILE A 55 1.43 0.57 2.69
C ILE A 55 0.54 -0.57 3.17
N GLU A 56 1.12 -1.49 3.92
CA GLU A 56 0.42 -2.51 4.70
C GLU A 56 0.30 -2.02 6.14
N PHE A 57 -0.92 -1.92 6.67
CA PHE A 57 -1.12 -1.45 8.04
C PHE A 57 -1.06 -2.59 9.05
N LYS A 58 -0.49 -2.27 10.21
CA LYS A 58 -0.63 -3.08 11.41
C LYS A 58 -1.11 -2.22 12.56
N ALA A 59 -1.90 -2.84 13.43
CA ALA A 59 -2.32 -2.20 14.66
C ALA A 59 -1.11 -1.98 15.59
N THR A 60 -1.24 -0.97 16.44
CA THR A 60 -0.33 -0.73 17.56
C THR A 60 -0.75 -1.59 18.76
N PRO A 61 0.16 -1.82 19.73
CA PRO A 61 -0.20 -2.48 20.97
C PRO A 61 -1.42 -1.84 21.66
N PRO A 62 -2.27 -2.63 22.34
CA PRO A 62 -2.14 -4.07 22.61
C PRO A 62 -2.76 -4.99 21.53
N HIS A 63 -3.19 -4.43 20.40
CA HIS A 63 -3.86 -5.17 19.32
C HIS A 63 -2.94 -5.46 18.15
N ASP A 64 -1.63 -5.31 18.34
CA ASP A 64 -0.65 -5.55 17.30
C ASP A 64 -0.67 -7.03 16.89
N ALA A 65 -0.38 -7.23 15.61
CA ALA A 65 -0.23 -8.54 15.02
C ALA A 65 1.02 -8.57 14.15
N ASP A 66 1.52 -9.77 13.92
CA ASP A 66 2.57 -10.01 12.96
C ASP A 66 2.08 -9.82 11.52
N VAL A 67 3.03 -9.56 10.64
CA VAL A 67 2.81 -9.54 9.19
C VAL A 67 2.64 -10.97 8.71
N ALA A 68 1.50 -11.27 8.09
CA ALA A 68 1.20 -12.60 7.57
C ALA A 68 2.17 -12.98 6.44
N SER A 69 2.43 -14.27 6.24
CA SER A 69 3.35 -14.75 5.19
C SER A 69 2.98 -14.21 3.80
N SER A 70 1.69 -14.27 3.44
CA SER A 70 1.20 -13.75 2.16
C SER A 70 1.44 -12.24 2.00
N GLN A 71 1.39 -11.48 3.10
CA GLN A 71 1.70 -10.03 3.07
C GLN A 71 3.19 -9.81 2.85
N LYS A 72 4.05 -10.59 3.50
CA LYS A 72 5.51 -10.53 3.27
C LYS A 72 5.87 -10.83 1.82
N GLU A 73 5.28 -11.88 1.24
CA GLU A 73 5.47 -12.26 -0.16
C GLU A 73 5.11 -11.12 -1.11
N TRP A 74 3.97 -10.45 -0.88
CA TRP A 74 3.56 -9.28 -1.65
C TRP A 74 4.53 -8.10 -1.53
N LEU A 75 4.95 -7.78 -0.31
CA LEU A 75 5.90 -6.68 -0.08
C LEU A 75 7.22 -6.93 -0.80
N CYS A 76 7.76 -8.15 -0.73
CA CYS A 76 8.97 -8.54 -1.44
C CYS A 76 8.79 -8.41 -2.96
N ALA A 77 7.73 -8.99 -3.51
CA ALA A 77 7.46 -8.93 -4.95
C ALA A 77 7.29 -7.48 -5.45
N LEU A 78 6.63 -6.60 -4.68
CA LEU A 78 6.48 -5.20 -5.04
C LEU A 78 7.82 -4.46 -5.09
N VAL A 79 8.70 -4.71 -4.11
CA VAL A 79 10.05 -4.13 -4.08
C VAL A 79 10.87 -4.61 -5.27
N GLU A 80 10.81 -5.90 -5.60
CA GLU A 80 11.49 -6.46 -6.79
C GLU A 80 11.02 -5.83 -8.11
N GLN A 81 9.76 -5.37 -8.17
CA GLN A 81 9.19 -4.67 -9.32
C GLN A 81 9.39 -3.14 -9.28
N GLY A 82 10.21 -2.62 -8.35
CA GLY A 82 10.53 -1.18 -8.30
C GLY A 82 9.50 -0.30 -7.59
N TYR A 83 8.61 -0.88 -6.78
CA TYR A 83 7.72 -0.12 -5.91
C TYR A 83 8.32 0.04 -4.51
N LYS A 84 8.03 1.15 -3.84
CA LYS A 84 8.26 1.25 -2.40
C LYS A 84 7.11 0.52 -1.70
N ALA A 85 7.39 -0.51 -0.92
CA ALA A 85 6.37 -1.24 -0.18
C ALA A 85 6.81 -1.38 1.29
N VAL A 86 5.98 -0.91 2.22
CA VAL A 86 6.33 -0.87 3.64
C VAL A 86 5.18 -1.29 4.53
N VAL A 87 5.52 -1.78 5.72
CA VAL A 87 4.57 -2.00 6.81
C VAL A 87 4.57 -0.78 7.70
N CYS A 88 3.40 -0.28 8.08
CA CYS A 88 3.26 0.82 9.03
C CYS A 88 2.39 0.40 10.23
N ARG A 89 2.92 0.57 11.44
CA ARG A 89 2.21 0.33 12.70
C ARG A 89 1.51 1.60 13.16
N GLY A 90 0.24 1.70 12.78
CA GLY A 90 -0.62 2.83 13.10
C GLY A 90 -0.42 4.07 12.23
N MET A 91 -1.27 5.06 12.49
CA MET A 91 -1.41 6.24 11.63
C MET A 91 -0.17 7.14 11.63
N LYS A 92 0.51 7.30 12.76
CA LYS A 92 1.67 8.21 12.88
C LYS A 92 2.82 7.79 11.96
N GLU A 93 3.13 6.49 11.95
CA GLU A 93 4.18 5.95 11.09
C GLU A 93 3.80 6.07 9.62
N ALA A 94 2.55 5.73 9.26
CA ALA A 94 2.09 5.87 7.88
C ALA A 94 2.14 7.32 7.38
N MET A 95 1.77 8.30 8.21
CA MET A 95 1.88 9.71 7.85
C MET A 95 3.33 10.13 7.60
N ALA A 96 4.26 9.73 8.47
CA ALA A 96 5.68 10.02 8.30
C ALA A 96 6.23 9.40 7.00
N VAL A 97 5.93 8.14 6.74
CA VAL A 97 6.31 7.45 5.50
C VAL A 97 5.77 8.15 4.26
N ILE A 98 4.49 8.56 4.28
CA ILE A 98 3.87 9.27 3.16
C ILE A 98 4.55 10.62 2.95
N ASP A 99 4.77 11.38 4.01
CA ASP A 99 5.43 12.69 3.92
C ASP A 99 6.86 12.55 3.36
N ASP A 100 7.65 11.62 3.89
CA ASP A 100 9.02 11.36 3.44
C ASP A 100 9.07 10.89 1.98
N TYR A 101 8.12 10.04 1.57
CA TYR A 101 8.01 9.57 0.19
C TYR A 101 7.63 10.70 -0.77
N LEU A 102 6.66 11.55 -0.39
CA LEU A 102 6.20 12.66 -1.23
C LEU A 102 7.20 13.81 -1.29
N ALA A 103 8.11 13.92 -0.33
CA ALA A 103 9.22 14.88 -0.34
C ALA A 103 10.33 14.50 -1.33
N GLN A 104 10.38 13.25 -1.81
CA GLN A 104 11.36 12.85 -2.81
C GLN A 104 11.07 13.49 -4.18
N PRO A 105 12.09 13.66 -5.05
CA PRO A 105 11.88 14.09 -6.43
C PRO A 105 10.92 13.19 -7.20
N ALA A 106 10.30 13.71 -8.27
CA ALA A 106 9.51 12.90 -9.19
C ALA A 106 10.41 11.83 -9.85
N THR A 107 9.91 10.61 -9.95
CA THR A 107 10.60 9.56 -10.73
C THR A 107 10.35 9.82 -12.21
N GLU A 108 11.42 9.88 -13.00
CA GLU A 108 11.35 10.12 -14.44
C GLU A 108 11.62 8.83 -15.21
N VAL A 109 10.87 8.62 -16.29
CA VAL A 109 11.13 7.53 -17.23
C VAL A 109 12.14 8.04 -18.25
N VAL A 110 13.32 7.44 -18.29
CA VAL A 110 14.32 7.73 -19.31
C VAL A 110 13.98 6.88 -20.53
N SER A 111 13.63 7.53 -21.63
CA SER A 111 13.52 6.86 -22.93
C SER A 111 14.91 6.41 -23.39
N ALA A 112 15.01 5.16 -23.85
CA ALA A 112 16.22 4.66 -24.50
C ALA A 112 16.47 5.33 -25.86
#